data_AF-A0A671Y159-F1
#
_entry.id   AF-A0A671Y159-F1
#
_cell.length_a   1.000
_cell.length_b   1.000
_cell.length_c   1.000
_cell.angle_alpha   90.00
_cell.angle_beta   90.00
_cell.angle_gamma   90.00
#
_symmetry.space_group_name_H-M   'P 1'
#
loop_
_entity.id
_entity.type
_entity.pdbx_description
1 polymer ?
#
loop_
_entity_poly.entity_id
_entity_poly.type
_entity_poly.pdbx_seq_one_letter_code
_entity_poly.pdbx_strand_id
1 'polypeptide(L)'
;MSHKGITSTSQRMLVISAEEEWLAFKSLLQDNSGKKHVQFRLGSSQVCDLAVDGHSISLHYADLKEDVTEEGISQAIDGCFKSCTDGVITFLLLIQGGHYTKRQRRMVETLQAHFGAEALKYLVVLSLEDGEVADTLEDALLELINMCEGRYCRVTSSNATDKLQALFEMVDYMLAENGVTGYTDAMLTEARKRSTEDSAMMMLKRKVQEAEEKEQAYKQLVQEQEQRRAKEMAGLKKKHAEERKREAAENKQYETKRESLEEAVISHRAMSQLHVRGADDDDTKKMSIILLGLSGSGKTSALNLILERAGNQYSISGSDPEPPQPTSSCERKEVFAAGKPLILVDTPELWDEDGVENLELVKDCLALSFPGPHVFLLVLQVGRFTQGECEMLGHLQKIFGRDFAEHAVVLFVRFDCNQHRPQRIDDYVAGAHATLQGLIQKCGSRYYELNLTKTQNALSYPQVKDLLSGINKLVASHGGRSLSVRRFPVKELQERKKMIEEGKEGALEGNYLLRDA
;
A
#
# COMPACT_ATOMS: atom_id res chain seq x y z
N MET A 1 71.85 -31.86 35.42
CA MET A 1 70.71 -32.52 36.09
C MET A 1 69.77 -33.02 35.00
N SER A 2 69.60 -34.34 34.93
CA SER A 2 68.57 -35.12 34.23
C SER A 2 67.83 -34.45 33.06
N HIS A 3 68.23 -34.82 31.84
CA HIS A 3 67.34 -34.85 30.67
C HIS A 3 66.12 -35.68 31.04
N LYS A 4 64.97 -35.04 31.24
CA LYS A 4 63.68 -35.72 31.31
C LYS A 4 63.34 -36.20 29.91
N GLY A 5 63.03 -37.49 29.81
CA GLY A 5 62.75 -38.18 28.56
C GLY A 5 61.66 -37.49 27.75
N ILE A 6 62.04 -37.08 26.54
CA ILE A 6 61.11 -36.92 25.44
C ILE A 6 60.67 -38.34 25.11
N THR A 7 59.43 -38.65 25.46
CA THR A 7 58.73 -39.85 24.98
C THR A 7 58.91 -39.93 23.47
N SER A 8 59.36 -41.09 22.99
CA SER A 8 59.46 -41.44 21.57
C SER A 8 58.08 -41.35 20.91
N THR A 9 57.73 -40.16 20.46
CA THR A 9 56.58 -39.89 19.59
C THR A 9 57.15 -39.49 18.25
N SER A 10 57.02 -40.37 17.24
CA SER A 10 57.44 -40.07 15.87
C SER A 10 56.77 -38.78 15.39
N GLN A 11 57.58 -37.82 14.96
CA GLN A 11 57.12 -36.55 14.39
C GLN A 11 56.36 -36.84 13.09
N ARG A 12 55.11 -36.41 12.93
CA ARG A 12 54.31 -36.71 11.72
C ARG A 12 54.23 -35.49 10.81
N MET A 13 54.63 -35.63 9.55
CA MET A 13 54.59 -34.56 8.55
C MET A 13 53.71 -34.99 7.38
N LEU A 14 52.89 -34.06 6.88
CA LEU A 14 52.01 -34.32 5.74
C LEU A 14 52.66 -33.79 4.45
N VAL A 15 52.95 -34.67 3.51
CA VAL A 15 53.56 -34.34 2.22
C VAL A 15 52.46 -34.11 1.19
N ILE A 16 52.49 -32.93 0.59
CA ILE A 16 51.59 -32.47 -0.48
C ILE A 16 52.46 -32.28 -1.72
N SER A 17 52.37 -33.22 -2.66
CA SER A 17 53.16 -33.17 -3.90
C SER A 17 52.49 -33.96 -5.02
N ALA A 18 52.99 -33.83 -6.23
CA ALA A 18 52.69 -34.78 -7.29
C ALA A 18 53.39 -36.13 -7.03
N GLU A 19 52.90 -37.20 -7.69
CA GLU A 19 53.47 -38.54 -7.57
C GLU A 19 54.93 -38.59 -8.06
N GLU A 20 55.24 -37.87 -9.14
CA GLU A 20 56.60 -37.78 -9.70
C GLU A 20 57.61 -37.18 -8.71
N GLU A 21 57.22 -36.07 -8.05
CA GLU A 21 58.02 -35.38 -7.04
C GLU A 21 58.23 -36.25 -5.79
N TRP A 22 57.18 -36.97 -5.39
CA TRP A 22 57.25 -37.92 -4.28
C TRP A 22 58.19 -39.09 -4.56
N LEU A 23 58.14 -39.64 -5.78
CA LEU A 23 59.04 -40.71 -6.21
C LEU A 23 60.49 -40.20 -6.30
N ALA A 24 60.72 -39.00 -6.82
CA ALA A 24 62.04 -38.37 -6.86
C ALA A 24 62.61 -38.18 -5.45
N PHE A 25 61.79 -37.69 -4.51
CA PHE A 25 62.18 -37.55 -3.11
C PHE A 25 62.53 -38.89 -2.46
N LYS A 26 61.72 -39.93 -2.70
CA LYS A 26 61.99 -41.30 -2.22
C LYS A 26 63.30 -41.84 -2.77
N SER A 27 63.59 -41.65 -4.05
CA SER A 27 64.85 -42.08 -4.68
C SER A 27 66.03 -41.38 -4.01
N LEU A 28 65.96 -40.06 -3.83
CA LEU A 28 66.99 -39.25 -3.18
C LEU A 28 67.28 -39.74 -1.74
N LEU A 29 66.25 -40.11 -0.98
CA LEU A 29 66.40 -40.66 0.36
C LEU A 29 66.98 -42.09 0.36
N GLN A 30 66.59 -42.92 -0.61
CA GLN A 30 67.10 -44.29 -0.75
C GLN A 30 68.59 -44.33 -1.14
N ASP A 31 69.01 -43.48 -2.08
CA ASP A 31 70.40 -43.39 -2.52
C ASP A 31 71.36 -42.92 -1.41
N ASN A 32 70.81 -42.28 -0.37
CA ASN A 32 71.54 -41.84 0.81
C ASN A 32 71.38 -42.79 2.02
N SER A 33 70.57 -43.84 1.91
CA SER A 33 70.36 -44.84 2.96
C SER A 33 71.63 -45.68 3.16
N GLY A 34 72.23 -45.61 4.37
CA GLY A 34 73.49 -46.30 4.70
C GLY A 34 74.70 -45.39 4.95
N LYS A 35 74.61 -44.08 4.73
CA LYS A 35 75.54 -43.11 5.32
C LYS A 35 75.29 -43.03 6.84
N LYS A 36 76.33 -42.78 7.66
CA LYS A 36 76.44 -43.06 9.12
C LYS A 36 75.28 -42.62 10.05
N HIS A 37 74.25 -41.92 9.58
CA HIS A 37 73.26 -41.23 10.40
C HIS A 37 71.81 -41.27 9.86
N VAL A 38 71.51 -41.94 8.74
CA VAL A 38 70.16 -41.98 8.12
C VAL A 38 69.63 -43.40 7.99
N GLN A 39 68.46 -43.68 8.59
CA GLN A 39 67.73 -44.93 8.43
C GLN A 39 66.38 -44.69 7.75
N PHE A 40 66.17 -45.36 6.62
CA PHE A 40 64.96 -45.28 5.80
C PHE A 40 64.15 -46.58 5.94
N ARG A 41 62.86 -46.49 6.27
CA ARG A 41 61.94 -47.63 6.26
C ARG A 41 60.70 -47.28 5.45
N LEU A 42 60.51 -48.01 4.36
CA LEU A 42 59.32 -47.89 3.53
C LEU A 42 58.17 -48.65 4.21
N GLY A 43 57.10 -47.94 4.57
CA GLY A 43 55.86 -48.51 5.08
C GLY A 43 54.92 -48.93 3.95
N SER A 44 53.68 -48.42 3.97
CA SER A 44 52.73 -48.53 2.84
C SER A 44 53.12 -47.58 1.70
N SER A 45 52.43 -47.60 0.55
CA SER A 45 52.69 -46.69 -0.57
C SER A 45 52.65 -45.20 -0.19
N GLN A 46 51.87 -44.86 0.85
CA GLN A 46 51.57 -43.51 1.32
C GLN A 46 52.25 -43.11 2.63
N VAL A 47 52.98 -44.01 3.32
CA VAL A 47 53.66 -43.68 4.58
C VAL A 47 55.13 -44.09 4.53
N CYS A 48 56.02 -43.16 4.89
CA CYS A 48 57.46 -43.36 4.89
C CYS A 48 58.07 -42.92 6.23
N ASP A 49 58.80 -43.80 6.89
CA ASP A 49 59.49 -43.47 8.14
C ASP A 49 60.96 -43.16 7.87
N LEU A 50 61.39 -41.99 8.32
CA LEU A 50 62.76 -41.48 8.19
C LEU A 50 63.34 -41.24 9.59
N ALA A 51 64.51 -41.79 9.87
CA ALA A 51 65.26 -41.46 11.08
C ALA A 51 66.61 -40.80 10.73
N VAL A 52 66.86 -39.61 11.26
CA VAL A 52 68.10 -38.85 11.10
C VAL A 52 68.60 -38.43 12.50
N ASP A 53 69.80 -38.85 12.88
CA ASP A 53 70.45 -38.47 14.15
C ASP A 53 69.57 -38.61 15.42
N GLY A 54 68.78 -39.69 15.48
CA GLY A 54 67.91 -39.98 16.63
C GLY A 54 66.53 -39.34 16.59
N HIS A 55 66.24 -38.49 15.59
CA HIS A 55 64.90 -37.98 15.31
C HIS A 55 64.17 -38.91 14.35
N SER A 56 62.97 -39.37 14.70
CA SER A 56 62.13 -40.21 13.84
C SER A 56 60.93 -39.43 13.32
N ILE A 57 60.82 -39.28 11.99
CA ILE A 57 59.66 -38.71 11.31
C ILE A 57 58.88 -39.80 10.59
N SER A 58 57.55 -39.69 10.60
CA SER A 58 56.67 -40.36 9.66
C SER A 58 56.12 -39.35 8.64
N LEU A 59 56.43 -39.57 7.37
CA LEU A 59 55.96 -38.78 6.22
C LEU A 59 54.69 -39.44 5.67
N HIS A 60 53.57 -38.73 5.78
CA HIS A 60 52.28 -39.16 5.22
C HIS A 60 52.06 -38.45 3.89
N TYR A 61 52.10 -39.17 2.78
CA TYR A 61 51.88 -38.64 1.44
C TYR A 61 50.40 -38.71 1.06
N ALA A 62 49.81 -37.56 0.75
CA ALA A 62 48.50 -37.49 0.13
C ALA A 62 48.65 -37.65 -1.39
N ASP A 63 48.08 -38.72 -1.95
CA ASP A 63 48.16 -38.99 -3.39
C ASP A 63 47.21 -38.06 -4.17
N LEU A 64 47.79 -37.05 -4.82
CA LEU A 64 47.07 -36.02 -5.56
C LEU A 64 47.21 -36.26 -7.08
N LYS A 65 46.33 -37.10 -7.65
CA LYS A 65 46.33 -37.40 -9.09
C LYS A 65 46.06 -36.15 -9.95
N GLU A 66 46.46 -36.19 -11.22
CA GLU A 66 46.44 -35.02 -12.11
C GLU A 66 45.04 -34.44 -12.37
N ASP A 67 44.02 -35.31 -12.46
CA ASP A 67 42.65 -34.95 -12.85
C ASP A 67 41.68 -34.75 -11.67
N VAL A 68 42.19 -34.57 -10.45
CA VAL A 68 41.35 -34.52 -9.24
C VAL A 68 40.74 -33.12 -9.06
N THR A 69 39.46 -33.06 -8.70
CA THR A 69 38.76 -31.82 -8.34
C THR A 69 39.31 -31.24 -7.02
N GLU A 70 39.05 -29.96 -6.75
CA GLU A 70 39.41 -29.33 -5.45
C GLU A 70 38.82 -30.08 -4.25
N GLU A 71 37.63 -30.65 -4.42
CA GLU A 71 36.99 -31.52 -3.43
C GLU A 71 37.76 -32.84 -3.23
N GLY A 72 38.26 -33.47 -4.29
CA GLY A 72 39.04 -34.69 -4.20
C GLY A 72 40.43 -34.47 -3.59
N ILE A 73 41.08 -33.34 -3.89
CA ILE A 73 42.34 -32.92 -3.25
C ILE A 73 42.10 -32.70 -1.75
N SER A 74 41.03 -31.98 -1.40
CA SER A 74 40.63 -31.75 -0.01
C SER A 74 40.37 -33.06 0.74
N GLN A 75 39.67 -34.03 0.12
CA GLN A 75 39.39 -35.33 0.73
C GLN A 75 40.65 -36.18 0.94
N ALA A 76 41.60 -36.15 0.01
CA ALA A 76 42.87 -36.87 0.15
C ALA A 76 43.70 -36.30 1.30
N ILE A 77 43.81 -34.97 1.40
CA ILE A 77 44.54 -34.28 2.47
C ILE A 77 43.83 -34.48 3.82
N ASP A 78 42.49 -34.34 3.90
CA ASP A 78 41.68 -34.57 5.11
C ASP A 78 41.75 -36.04 5.57
N GLY A 79 41.75 -37.00 4.64
CA GLY A 79 41.92 -38.42 4.94
C GLY A 79 43.29 -38.73 5.55
N CYS A 80 44.36 -38.16 5.00
CA CYS A 80 45.70 -38.30 5.55
C CYS A 80 45.85 -37.58 6.89
N PHE A 81 45.27 -36.38 7.03
CA PHE A 81 45.25 -35.62 8.28
C PHE A 81 44.53 -36.39 9.40
N LYS A 82 43.35 -36.97 9.12
CA LYS A 82 42.58 -37.79 10.09
C LYS A 82 43.29 -39.08 10.50
N SER A 83 44.17 -39.61 9.64
CA SER A 83 45.01 -40.76 10.00
C SER A 83 46.06 -40.40 11.07
N CYS A 84 46.29 -39.11 11.32
CA CYS A 84 47.18 -38.59 12.35
C CYS A 84 46.37 -38.20 13.60
N THR A 85 46.42 -39.02 14.65
CA THR A 85 45.59 -38.86 15.87
C THR A 85 45.79 -37.55 16.64
N ASP A 86 46.91 -36.85 16.41
CA ASP A 86 47.33 -35.66 17.15
C ASP A 86 47.56 -34.44 16.24
N GLY A 87 47.04 -34.50 15.00
CA GLY A 87 47.34 -33.53 13.95
C GLY A 87 48.69 -33.76 13.27
N VAL A 88 49.14 -32.78 12.48
CA VAL A 88 50.39 -32.85 11.71
C VAL A 88 51.33 -31.74 12.16
N ILE A 89 52.62 -32.04 12.28
CA ILE A 89 53.62 -31.06 12.72
C ILE A 89 53.83 -29.98 11.67
N THR A 90 53.93 -30.39 10.41
CA THR A 90 54.12 -29.50 9.26
C THR A 90 53.46 -30.10 8.03
N PHE A 91 53.01 -29.23 7.14
CA PHE A 91 52.76 -29.53 5.74
C PHE A 91 54.07 -29.36 4.97
N LEU A 92 54.38 -30.27 4.06
CA LEU A 92 55.56 -30.22 3.20
C LEU A 92 55.10 -30.15 1.75
N LEU A 93 55.42 -29.05 1.06
CA LEU A 93 55.23 -28.93 -0.37
C LEU A 93 56.54 -29.31 -1.07
N LEU A 94 56.53 -30.38 -1.86
CA LEU A 94 57.68 -30.73 -2.71
C LEU A 94 57.54 -30.00 -4.05
N ILE A 95 58.63 -29.39 -4.52
CA ILE A 95 58.73 -28.76 -5.84
C ILE A 95 60.03 -29.22 -6.52
N GLN A 96 60.07 -29.22 -7.85
CA GLN A 96 61.25 -29.61 -8.60
C GLN A 96 61.98 -28.38 -9.15
N GLY A 97 63.29 -28.27 -8.90
CA GLY A 97 64.14 -27.26 -9.54
C GLY A 97 63.80 -25.80 -9.26
N GLY A 98 63.09 -25.50 -8.16
CA GLY A 98 62.63 -24.14 -7.87
C GLY A 98 61.44 -23.68 -8.73
N HIS A 99 60.80 -24.56 -9.51
CA HIS A 99 59.66 -24.21 -10.34
C HIS A 99 58.35 -24.40 -9.59
N TYR A 100 57.61 -23.29 -9.41
CA TYR A 100 56.29 -23.30 -8.76
C TYR A 100 55.16 -23.42 -9.78
N THR A 101 54.80 -24.65 -10.11
CA THR A 101 53.86 -24.97 -11.19
C THR A 101 52.43 -24.56 -10.84
N LYS A 102 51.59 -24.37 -11.86
CA LYS A 102 50.14 -24.12 -11.68
C LYS A 102 49.45 -25.20 -10.84
N ARG A 103 49.92 -26.45 -10.95
CA ARG A 103 49.41 -27.58 -10.15
C ARG A 103 49.72 -27.38 -8.67
N GLN A 104 50.96 -27.08 -8.33
CA GLN A 104 51.37 -26.80 -6.95
C GLN A 104 50.65 -25.58 -6.40
N ARG A 105 50.41 -24.55 -7.22
CA ARG A 105 49.58 -23.40 -6.83
C ARG A 105 48.17 -23.81 -6.42
N ARG A 106 47.51 -24.63 -7.24
CA ARG A 106 46.20 -25.17 -6.94
C ARG A 106 46.19 -26.02 -5.66
N MET A 107 47.25 -26.78 -5.40
CA MET A 107 47.38 -27.58 -4.16
C MET A 107 47.45 -26.68 -2.93
N VAL A 108 48.24 -25.60 -2.98
CA VAL A 108 48.35 -24.62 -1.88
C VAL A 108 47.04 -23.85 -1.67
N GLU A 109 46.39 -23.39 -2.75
CA GLU A 109 45.09 -22.73 -2.68
C GLU A 109 44.03 -23.65 -2.05
N THR A 110 44.05 -24.94 -2.39
CA THR A 110 43.13 -25.94 -1.80
C THR A 110 43.45 -26.20 -0.33
N LEU A 111 44.73 -26.25 0.04
CA LEU A 111 45.17 -26.34 1.44
C LEU A 111 44.62 -25.16 2.25
N GLN A 112 44.77 -23.93 1.75
CA GLN A 112 44.25 -22.72 2.40
C GLN A 112 42.73 -22.70 2.47
N ALA A 113 42.03 -23.12 1.42
CA ALA A 113 40.58 -23.15 1.40
C ALA A 113 40.02 -24.16 2.43
N HIS A 114 40.70 -25.29 2.61
CA HIS A 114 40.21 -26.38 3.47
C HIS A 114 40.68 -26.28 4.92
N PHE A 115 41.95 -25.90 5.14
CA PHE A 115 42.59 -25.78 6.45
C PHE A 115 42.72 -24.32 6.91
N GLY A 116 42.22 -23.36 6.14
CA GLY A 116 42.34 -21.93 6.46
C GLY A 116 43.72 -21.36 6.14
N ALA A 117 43.81 -20.03 6.11
CA ALA A 117 45.06 -19.32 5.80
C ALA A 117 46.19 -19.62 6.81
N GLU A 118 45.83 -19.96 8.05
CA GLU A 118 46.77 -20.33 9.12
C GLU A 118 47.54 -21.62 8.78
N ALA A 119 47.05 -22.47 7.87
CA ALA A 119 47.79 -23.65 7.43
C ALA A 119 49.13 -23.30 6.77
N LEU A 120 49.26 -22.12 6.15
CA LEU A 120 50.53 -21.66 5.60
C LEU A 120 51.58 -21.40 6.68
N LYS A 121 51.16 -21.08 7.92
CA LYS A 121 52.06 -20.98 9.08
C LYS A 121 52.68 -22.31 9.48
N TYR A 122 52.20 -23.41 8.92
CA TYR A 122 52.73 -24.76 9.11
C TYR A 122 53.23 -25.38 7.80
N LEU A 123 53.38 -24.60 6.72
CA LEU A 123 53.85 -25.08 5.43
C LEU A 123 55.35 -24.80 5.26
N VAL A 124 56.10 -25.83 4.89
CA VAL A 124 57.51 -25.70 4.47
C VAL A 124 57.63 -26.13 3.02
N VAL A 125 58.30 -25.32 2.21
CA VAL A 125 58.54 -25.60 0.78
C VAL A 125 59.90 -26.26 0.61
N LEU A 126 59.92 -27.43 -0.01
CA LEU A 126 61.11 -28.22 -0.29
C LEU A 126 61.36 -28.31 -1.80
N SER A 127 62.48 -27.75 -2.26
CA SER A 127 62.93 -27.85 -3.65
C SER A 127 63.90 -29.02 -3.82
N LEU A 128 63.53 -29.95 -4.70
CA LEU A 128 64.31 -31.14 -5.06
C LEU A 128 65.05 -30.88 -6.37
N GLU A 129 66.37 -31.08 -6.36
CA GLU A 129 67.21 -30.81 -7.52
C GLU A 129 68.24 -31.90 -7.80
N ASP A 130 68.31 -32.27 -9.07
CA ASP A 130 69.45 -32.95 -9.69
C ASP A 130 69.91 -32.13 -10.90
N GLY A 131 70.87 -31.22 -10.72
CA GLY A 131 71.48 -30.46 -11.84
C GLY A 131 71.62 -28.96 -11.62
N GLU A 132 71.78 -28.21 -12.72
CA GLU A 132 72.11 -26.77 -12.70
C GLU A 132 71.06 -25.92 -11.99
N VAL A 133 71.58 -25.02 -11.17
CA VAL A 133 70.85 -24.09 -10.31
C VAL A 133 70.25 -22.97 -11.14
N ALA A 134 68.93 -22.81 -11.12
CA ALA A 134 68.34 -21.54 -11.54
C ALA A 134 68.81 -20.42 -10.59
N ASP A 135 69.47 -19.39 -11.12
CA ASP A 135 70.03 -18.27 -10.34
C ASP A 135 68.95 -17.37 -9.70
N THR A 136 67.71 -17.46 -10.17
CA THR A 136 66.58 -16.63 -9.70
C THR A 136 65.31 -17.46 -9.53
N LEU A 137 64.66 -17.34 -8.38
CA LEU A 137 63.33 -17.92 -8.13
C LEU A 137 62.24 -17.12 -8.84
N GLU A 138 61.19 -17.79 -9.31
CA GLU A 138 60.01 -17.15 -9.90
C GLU A 138 59.27 -16.29 -8.88
N ASP A 139 58.70 -15.14 -9.29
CA ASP A 139 57.98 -14.21 -8.40
C ASP A 139 56.86 -14.90 -7.60
N ALA A 140 56.12 -15.81 -8.25
CA ALA A 140 55.04 -16.56 -7.61
C ALA A 140 55.55 -17.51 -6.51
N LEU A 141 56.77 -18.04 -6.64
CA LEU A 141 57.40 -18.85 -5.60
C LEU A 141 57.89 -17.95 -4.45
N LEU A 142 58.47 -16.78 -4.76
CA LEU A 142 58.87 -15.81 -3.74
C LEU A 142 57.69 -15.33 -2.90
N GLU A 143 56.54 -15.08 -3.52
CA GLU A 143 55.29 -14.77 -2.83
C GLU A 143 54.88 -15.90 -1.87
N LEU A 144 54.92 -17.16 -2.32
CA LEU A 144 54.63 -18.30 -1.46
C LEU A 144 55.60 -18.41 -0.29
N ILE A 145 56.90 -18.25 -0.54
CA ILE A 145 57.93 -18.29 0.49
C ILE A 145 57.69 -17.19 1.53
N ASN A 146 57.32 -15.99 1.11
CA ASN A 146 56.97 -14.89 2.01
C ASN A 146 55.73 -15.21 2.84
N MET A 147 54.68 -15.80 2.24
CA MET A 147 53.50 -16.26 2.97
C MET A 147 53.83 -17.38 3.98
N CYS A 148 54.87 -18.17 3.69
CA CYS A 148 55.41 -19.18 4.60
C CYS A 148 56.52 -18.61 5.51
N GLU A 149 56.65 -17.29 5.67
CA GLU A 149 57.62 -16.65 6.57
C GLU A 149 59.09 -17.05 6.29
N GLY A 150 59.42 -17.27 5.02
CA GLY A 150 60.78 -17.62 4.59
C GLY A 150 61.12 -19.12 4.66
N ARG A 151 60.14 -19.98 4.99
CA ARG A 151 60.36 -21.44 5.13
C ARG A 151 60.49 -22.15 3.78
N TYR A 152 61.71 -22.09 3.24
CA TYR A 152 62.11 -22.72 1.99
C TYR A 152 63.45 -23.44 2.16
N CYS A 153 63.49 -24.71 1.76
CA CYS A 153 64.68 -25.55 1.83
C CYS A 153 65.00 -26.16 0.46
N ARG A 154 66.27 -26.15 0.08
CA ARG A 154 66.78 -26.73 -1.18
C ARG A 154 67.61 -27.97 -0.87
N VAL A 155 67.25 -29.10 -1.49
CA VAL A 155 67.86 -30.41 -1.25
C VAL A 155 68.41 -30.99 -2.55
N THR A 156 69.69 -31.36 -2.55
CA THR A 156 70.36 -32.05 -3.66
C THR A 156 70.90 -33.40 -3.21
N SER A 157 71.17 -34.30 -4.16
CA SER A 157 71.74 -35.62 -3.90
C SER A 157 73.10 -35.58 -3.16
N SER A 158 73.88 -34.50 -3.30
CA SER A 158 75.19 -34.32 -2.66
C SER A 158 75.14 -33.76 -1.23
N ASN A 159 74.07 -33.07 -0.84
CA ASN A 159 73.93 -32.40 0.46
C ASN A 159 72.70 -32.83 1.26
N ALA A 160 72.03 -33.91 0.84
CA ALA A 160 70.77 -34.37 1.38
C ALA A 160 70.75 -34.50 2.91
N THR A 161 71.80 -35.06 3.52
CA THR A 161 71.86 -35.27 4.97
C THR A 161 71.90 -33.95 5.75
N ASP A 162 72.79 -33.03 5.39
CA ASP A 162 72.93 -31.73 6.06
C ASP A 162 71.69 -30.84 5.85
N LYS A 163 71.08 -30.91 4.66
CA LYS A 163 69.87 -30.14 4.34
C LYS A 163 68.61 -30.70 5.01
N LEU A 164 68.52 -32.02 5.18
CA LEU A 164 67.47 -32.63 6.00
C LEU A 164 67.62 -32.20 7.46
N GLN A 165 68.84 -32.14 8.00
CA GLN A 165 69.08 -31.60 9.35
C GLN A 165 68.60 -30.15 9.48
N ALA A 166 68.91 -29.29 8.51
CA ALA A 166 68.43 -27.90 8.50
C ALA A 166 66.90 -27.79 8.40
N LEU A 167 66.24 -28.73 7.71
CA LEU A 167 64.77 -28.81 7.67
C LEU A 167 64.19 -29.09 9.07
N PHE A 168 64.81 -29.97 9.86
CA PHE A 168 64.36 -30.23 11.24
C PHE A 168 64.46 -28.97 12.10
N GLU A 169 65.59 -28.27 12.04
CA GLU A 169 65.79 -27.02 12.78
C GLU A 169 64.76 -25.95 12.38
N MET A 170 64.42 -25.87 11.09
CA MET A 170 63.37 -24.98 10.58
C MET A 170 61.98 -25.36 11.12
N VAL A 171 61.66 -26.65 11.17
CA VAL A 171 60.38 -27.14 11.74
C VAL A 171 60.31 -26.88 13.24
N ASP A 172 61.39 -27.13 13.98
CA ASP A 172 61.45 -26.87 15.43
C ASP A 172 61.28 -25.38 15.74
N TYR A 173 61.91 -24.50 14.94
CA TYR A 173 61.73 -23.05 15.03
C TYR A 173 60.28 -22.63 14.73
N MET A 174 59.70 -23.15 13.65
CA MET A 174 58.30 -22.93 13.28
C MET A 174 57.33 -23.36 14.40
N LEU A 175 57.59 -24.51 15.04
CA LEU A 175 56.80 -24.96 16.18
C LEU A 175 56.95 -24.02 17.38
N ALA A 176 58.16 -23.56 17.68
CA ALA A 176 58.38 -22.63 18.78
C ALA A 176 57.60 -21.31 18.62
N GLU A 177 57.50 -20.79 17.38
CA GLU A 177 56.70 -19.59 17.08
C GLU A 177 55.19 -19.84 17.16
N ASN A 178 54.74 -21.04 16.79
CA ASN A 178 53.31 -21.37 16.66
C ASN A 178 52.70 -22.11 17.88
N GLY A 179 53.43 -22.22 19.00
CA GLY A 179 52.89 -22.76 20.26
C GLY A 179 53.26 -24.22 20.58
N VAL A 180 54.40 -24.70 20.04
CA VAL A 180 55.04 -26.02 20.27
C VAL A 180 54.28 -27.21 19.69
N THR A 181 52.98 -27.07 19.41
CA THR A 181 52.16 -28.10 18.76
C THR A 181 52.08 -27.88 17.26
N GLY A 182 51.92 -28.97 16.51
CA GLY A 182 51.62 -28.90 15.07
C GLY A 182 50.24 -28.32 14.77
N TYR A 183 49.87 -28.35 13.49
CA TYR A 183 48.53 -28.04 13.03
C TYR A 183 47.54 -29.10 13.56
N THR A 184 46.63 -28.69 14.45
CA THR A 184 45.72 -29.60 15.17
C THR A 184 44.31 -29.66 14.56
N ASP A 185 43.54 -30.69 14.91
CA ASP A 185 42.13 -30.82 14.51
C ASP A 185 41.25 -29.67 15.06
N ALA A 186 41.60 -29.12 16.23
CA ALA A 186 40.95 -27.94 16.78
C ALA A 186 41.14 -26.71 15.88
N MET A 187 42.34 -26.54 15.31
CA MET A 187 42.63 -25.46 14.37
C MET A 187 41.88 -25.64 13.05
N LEU A 188 41.79 -26.88 12.53
CA LEU A 188 40.95 -27.20 11.36
C LEU A 188 39.47 -26.86 11.61
N THR A 189 38.95 -27.24 12.77
CA THR A 189 37.55 -26.97 13.15
C THR A 189 37.28 -25.47 13.23
N GLU A 190 38.19 -24.71 13.84
CA GLU A 190 38.10 -23.25 13.93
C GLU A 190 38.21 -22.58 12.55
N ALA A 191 39.11 -23.04 11.69
CA ALA A 191 39.23 -22.54 10.32
C ALA A 191 37.93 -22.76 9.51
N ARG A 192 37.31 -23.94 9.61
CA ARG A 192 36.02 -24.24 8.97
C ARG A 192 34.89 -23.36 9.53
N LYS A 193 34.90 -23.10 10.84
CA LYS A 193 33.92 -22.22 11.48
C LYS A 193 34.05 -20.78 10.97
N ARG A 194 35.26 -20.22 10.93
CA ARG A 194 35.51 -18.86 10.39
C ARG A 194 35.08 -18.72 8.94
N SER A 195 35.37 -19.72 8.11
CA SER A 195 34.94 -19.74 6.70
C SER A 195 33.42 -19.70 6.54
N THR A 196 32.67 -20.42 7.38
CA THR A 196 31.20 -20.38 7.34
C THR A 196 30.64 -19.05 7.87
N GLU A 197 31.24 -18.48 8.91
CA GLU A 197 30.90 -17.15 9.44
C GLU A 197 31.16 -16.03 8.42
N ASP A 198 32.29 -16.05 7.72
CA ASP A 198 32.62 -15.09 6.66
C ASP A 198 31.64 -15.16 5.49
N SER A 199 31.26 -16.38 5.08
CA SER A 199 30.24 -16.60 4.04
C SER A 199 28.87 -16.05 4.47
N ALA A 200 28.46 -16.31 5.72
CA ALA A 200 27.22 -15.77 6.28
C ALA A 200 27.25 -14.24 6.38
N MET A 201 28.39 -13.67 6.79
CA MET A 201 28.58 -12.21 6.89
C MET A 201 28.53 -11.54 5.52
N MET A 202 29.16 -12.13 4.49
CA MET A 202 29.04 -11.64 3.11
C MET A 202 27.60 -11.66 2.61
N MET A 203 26.86 -12.73 2.89
CA MET A 203 25.44 -12.82 2.51
C MET A 203 24.60 -11.75 3.22
N LEU A 204 24.84 -11.53 4.51
CA LEU A 204 24.16 -10.50 5.28
C LEU A 204 24.47 -9.11 4.74
N LYS A 205 25.74 -8.80 4.44
CA LYS A 205 26.16 -7.53 3.84
C LYS A 205 25.47 -7.27 2.50
N ARG A 206 25.35 -8.30 1.64
CA ARG A 206 24.61 -8.19 0.36
C ARG A 206 23.14 -7.88 0.59
N LYS A 207 22.49 -8.55 1.55
CA LYS A 207 21.08 -8.30 1.88
C LYS A 207 20.83 -6.91 2.45
N VAL A 208 21.75 -6.39 3.26
CA VAL A 208 21.69 -5.01 3.79
C VAL A 208 21.78 -4.01 2.65
N GLN A 209 22.75 -4.18 1.74
CA GLN A 209 22.89 -3.31 0.58
C GLN A 209 21.66 -3.32 -0.33
N GLU A 210 21.10 -4.51 -0.61
CA GLU A 210 19.86 -4.64 -1.40
C GLU A 210 18.67 -3.95 -0.70
N ALA A 211 18.59 -4.01 0.63
CA ALA A 211 17.55 -3.33 1.39
C ALA A 211 17.71 -1.80 1.35
N GLU A 212 18.94 -1.29 1.46
CA GLU A 212 19.25 0.13 1.34
C GLU A 212 18.91 0.69 -0.05
N GLU A 213 19.26 -0.05 -1.12
CA GLU A 213 18.91 0.31 -2.50
C GLU A 213 17.38 0.36 -2.71
N LYS A 214 16.65 -0.63 -2.17
CA LYS A 214 15.18 -0.65 -2.22
C LYS A 214 14.57 0.52 -1.45
N GLU A 215 15.11 0.86 -0.28
CA GLU A 215 14.64 2.01 0.51
C GLU A 215 14.85 3.33 -0.25
N GLN A 216 16.01 3.50 -0.90
CA GLN A 216 16.29 4.68 -1.72
C GLN A 216 15.34 4.78 -2.93
N ALA A 217 15.10 3.67 -3.64
CA ALA A 217 14.15 3.63 -4.74
C ALA A 217 12.72 3.98 -4.29
N TYR A 218 12.30 3.47 -3.13
CA TYR A 218 10.99 3.80 -2.56
C TYR A 218 10.87 5.30 -2.24
N LYS A 219 11.90 5.90 -1.63
CA LYS A 219 11.93 7.35 -1.35
C LYS A 219 11.80 8.20 -2.62
N GLN A 220 12.49 7.82 -3.70
CA GLN A 220 12.39 8.51 -4.99
C GLN A 220 10.97 8.42 -5.58
N LEU A 221 10.36 7.24 -5.53
CA LEU A 221 9.00 7.02 -6.04
C LEU A 221 7.96 7.85 -5.27
N VAL A 222 8.08 7.92 -3.95
CA VAL A 222 7.23 8.78 -3.10
C VAL A 222 7.40 10.25 -3.49
N GLN A 223 8.64 10.73 -3.63
CA GLN A 223 8.91 12.12 -4.00
C GLN A 223 8.36 12.46 -5.39
N GLU A 224 8.48 11.54 -6.37
CA GLU A 224 7.92 11.72 -7.70
C GLU A 224 6.39 11.80 -7.67
N GLN A 225 5.73 10.95 -6.89
CA GLN A 225 4.27 11.01 -6.68
C GLN A 225 3.83 12.34 -6.07
N GLU A 226 4.55 12.85 -5.06
CA GLU A 226 4.27 14.16 -4.47
C GLU A 226 4.43 15.30 -5.46
N GLN A 227 5.51 15.29 -6.26
CA GLN A 227 5.73 16.28 -7.31
C GLN A 227 4.63 16.23 -8.38
N ARG A 228 4.19 15.03 -8.77
CA ARG A 228 3.09 14.85 -9.73
C ARG A 228 1.79 15.44 -9.19
N ARG A 229 1.43 15.12 -7.94
CA ARG A 229 0.26 15.71 -7.26
C ARG A 229 0.36 17.23 -7.16
N ALA A 230 1.54 17.77 -6.84
CA ALA A 230 1.76 19.21 -6.78
C ALA A 230 1.58 19.89 -8.16
N LYS A 231 2.09 19.28 -9.23
CA LYS A 231 1.89 19.76 -10.62
C LYS A 231 0.42 19.71 -11.03
N GLU A 232 -0.28 18.63 -10.73
CA GLU A 232 -1.73 18.49 -11.00
C GLU A 232 -2.53 19.55 -10.25
N MET A 233 -2.25 19.76 -8.96
CA MET A 233 -2.89 20.81 -8.15
C MET A 233 -2.58 22.23 -8.66
N ALA A 234 -1.35 22.50 -9.08
CA ALA A 234 -0.98 23.78 -9.70
C ALA A 234 -1.72 24.00 -11.03
N GLY A 235 -1.83 22.96 -11.86
CA GLY A 235 -2.60 22.97 -13.09
C GLY A 235 -4.07 23.26 -12.87
N LEU A 236 -4.69 22.61 -11.87
CA LEU A 236 -6.09 22.83 -11.50
C LEU A 236 -6.31 24.27 -10.97
N LYS A 237 -5.41 24.77 -10.12
CA LYS A 237 -5.46 26.17 -9.65
C LYS A 237 -5.38 27.18 -10.80
N LYS A 238 -4.54 26.90 -11.81
CA LYS A 238 -4.44 27.76 -13.01
C LYS A 238 -5.75 27.75 -13.81
N LYS A 239 -6.35 26.58 -14.03
CA LYS A 239 -7.65 26.45 -14.71
C LYS A 239 -8.75 27.22 -13.98
N HIS A 240 -8.87 27.06 -12.66
CA HIS A 240 -9.84 27.84 -11.87
C HIS A 240 -9.57 29.34 -11.86
N ALA A 241 -8.31 29.78 -11.98
CA ALA A 241 -8.00 31.19 -12.10
C ALA A 241 -8.39 31.75 -13.48
N GLU A 242 -8.22 30.98 -14.55
CA GLU A 242 -8.65 31.35 -15.91
C GLU A 242 -10.19 31.38 -16.02
N GLU A 243 -10.87 30.39 -15.45
CA GLU A 243 -12.33 30.32 -15.40
C GLU A 243 -12.92 31.51 -14.64
N ARG A 244 -12.40 31.84 -13.45
CA ARG A 244 -12.82 33.05 -12.71
C ARG A 244 -12.62 34.34 -13.51
N LYS A 245 -11.55 34.45 -14.30
CA LYS A 245 -11.34 35.61 -15.17
C LYS A 245 -12.36 35.67 -16.30
N ARG A 246 -12.73 34.53 -16.88
CA ARG A 246 -13.74 34.43 -17.93
C ARG A 246 -15.13 34.76 -17.38
N GLU A 247 -15.52 34.19 -16.24
CA GLU A 247 -16.78 34.51 -15.55
C GLU A 247 -16.86 36.00 -15.20
N ALA A 248 -15.78 36.61 -14.71
CA ALA A 248 -15.75 38.04 -14.44
C ALA A 248 -15.93 38.89 -15.71
N ALA A 249 -15.37 38.47 -16.85
CA ALA A 249 -15.55 39.14 -18.13
C ALA A 249 -16.98 38.98 -18.67
N GLU A 250 -17.55 37.78 -18.60
CA GLU A 250 -18.94 37.51 -18.97
C GLU A 250 -19.91 38.30 -18.08
N ASN A 251 -19.72 38.32 -16.75
CA ASN A 251 -20.52 39.13 -15.82
C ASN A 251 -20.46 40.62 -16.16
N LYS A 252 -19.27 41.16 -16.45
CA LYS A 252 -19.13 42.56 -16.88
C LYS A 252 -19.88 42.84 -18.19
N GLN A 253 -19.91 41.87 -19.11
CA GLN A 253 -20.69 41.98 -20.34
C GLN A 253 -22.21 41.88 -20.09
N TYR A 254 -22.66 41.03 -19.17
CA TYR A 254 -24.05 40.96 -18.76
C TYR A 254 -24.49 42.23 -18.05
N GLU A 255 -23.63 42.82 -17.21
CA GLU A 255 -23.92 44.05 -16.48
C GLU A 255 -24.08 45.25 -17.42
N THR A 256 -23.18 45.40 -18.41
CA THR A 256 -23.32 46.44 -19.45
C THR A 256 -24.56 46.24 -20.33
N LYS A 257 -24.89 44.99 -20.70
CA LYS A 257 -26.15 44.68 -21.40
C LYS A 257 -27.36 45.00 -20.53
N ARG A 258 -27.31 44.72 -19.22
CA ARG A 258 -28.39 45.00 -18.28
C ARG A 258 -28.61 46.50 -18.14
N GLU A 259 -27.55 47.29 -17.98
CA GLU A 259 -27.64 48.75 -17.93
C GLU A 259 -28.27 49.32 -19.21
N SER A 260 -27.84 48.84 -20.39
CA SER A 260 -28.44 49.24 -21.67
C SER A 260 -29.92 48.82 -21.79
N LEU A 261 -30.27 47.63 -21.30
CA LEU A 261 -31.65 47.14 -21.31
C LEU A 261 -32.52 47.90 -20.31
N GLU A 262 -32.00 48.24 -19.13
CA GLU A 262 -32.66 49.08 -18.13
C GLU A 262 -32.92 50.47 -18.69
N GLU A 263 -31.96 51.07 -19.40
CA GLU A 263 -32.12 52.35 -20.09
C GLU A 263 -33.21 52.26 -21.18
N ALA A 264 -33.22 51.19 -21.96
CA ALA A 264 -34.26 50.93 -22.96
C ALA A 264 -35.65 50.68 -22.34
N VAL A 265 -35.72 49.99 -21.20
CA VAL A 265 -36.96 49.74 -20.44
C VAL A 265 -37.44 51.03 -19.78
N ILE A 266 -36.58 51.90 -19.27
CA ILE A 266 -36.97 53.22 -18.75
C ILE A 266 -37.55 54.07 -19.88
N SER A 267 -36.92 54.06 -21.06
CA SER A 267 -37.46 54.71 -22.27
C SER A 267 -38.81 54.12 -22.69
N HIS A 268 -38.93 52.79 -22.75
CA HIS A 268 -40.19 52.10 -23.07
C HIS A 268 -41.25 52.33 -21.99
N ARG A 269 -40.88 52.40 -20.72
CA ARG A 269 -41.79 52.67 -19.59
C ARG A 269 -42.27 54.11 -19.60
N ALA A 270 -41.44 55.07 -20.00
CA ALA A 270 -41.86 56.44 -20.26
C ALA A 270 -42.84 56.50 -21.46
N MET A 271 -42.64 55.67 -22.49
CA MET A 271 -43.59 55.52 -23.60
C MET A 271 -44.88 54.76 -23.22
N SER A 272 -44.81 53.77 -22.33
CA SER A 272 -45.94 52.97 -21.85
C SER A 272 -46.70 53.61 -20.68
N GLN A 273 -46.15 54.61 -19.99
CA GLN A 273 -46.90 55.43 -19.02
C GLN A 273 -48.01 56.27 -19.70
N LEU A 274 -48.05 56.30 -21.03
CA LEU A 274 -49.17 56.82 -21.82
C LEU A 274 -50.20 55.74 -22.23
N HIS A 275 -49.94 54.45 -21.98
CA HIS A 275 -50.83 53.34 -22.35
C HIS A 275 -50.94 52.29 -21.24
N VAL A 276 -52.00 52.47 -20.44
CA VAL A 276 -52.78 51.42 -19.78
C VAL A 276 -52.19 50.78 -18.51
N ARG A 277 -53.12 50.63 -17.57
CA ARG A 277 -53.08 50.29 -16.16
C ARG A 277 -53.81 48.94 -16.02
N GLY A 278 -53.30 48.01 -15.23
CA GLY A 278 -53.90 46.69 -14.91
C GLY A 278 -53.17 45.52 -15.59
N ALA A 279 -52.97 44.34 -15.00
CA ALA A 279 -53.69 43.68 -13.91
C ALA A 279 -52.76 42.73 -13.10
N ASP A 280 -53.19 42.40 -11.88
CA ASP A 280 -52.62 41.40 -10.96
C ASP A 280 -52.48 40.01 -11.58
N ASP A 281 -51.36 39.34 -11.32
CA ASP A 281 -51.26 37.88 -11.38
C ASP A 281 -50.58 37.37 -10.09
N ASP A 282 -51.41 36.91 -9.16
CA ASP A 282 -51.07 36.57 -7.76
C ASP A 282 -50.30 35.24 -7.61
N ASP A 283 -50.37 34.33 -8.61
CA ASP A 283 -49.75 32.99 -8.54
C ASP A 283 -48.23 32.99 -8.82
N THR A 284 -47.70 34.00 -9.51
CA THR A 284 -46.24 34.10 -9.80
C THR A 284 -45.40 34.44 -8.56
N LYS A 285 -46.03 34.82 -7.45
CA LYS A 285 -45.38 35.17 -6.18
C LYS A 285 -45.37 34.02 -5.16
N LYS A 286 -45.99 32.88 -5.47
CA LYS A 286 -46.15 31.73 -4.55
C LYS A 286 -45.00 30.72 -4.69
N MET A 287 -44.51 30.20 -3.57
CA MET A 287 -43.45 29.17 -3.55
C MET A 287 -44.07 27.77 -3.43
N SER A 288 -43.81 26.90 -4.40
CA SER A 288 -44.32 25.51 -4.44
C SER A 288 -43.26 24.48 -4.02
N ILE A 289 -43.65 23.59 -3.12
CA ILE A 289 -42.81 22.52 -2.58
C ILE A 289 -43.54 21.19 -2.77
N ILE A 290 -42.86 20.22 -3.38
CA ILE A 290 -43.40 18.87 -3.60
C ILE A 290 -42.73 17.90 -2.64
N LEU A 291 -43.49 17.12 -1.88
CA LEU A 291 -42.96 16.09 -1.00
C LEU A 291 -42.90 14.76 -1.74
N LEU A 292 -41.72 14.13 -1.75
CA LEU A 292 -41.45 12.88 -2.45
C LEU A 292 -40.82 11.87 -1.50
N GLY A 293 -41.12 10.59 -1.64
CA GLY A 293 -40.66 9.54 -0.72
C GLY A 293 -41.48 8.26 -0.84
N LEU A 294 -40.98 7.14 -0.33
CA LEU A 294 -41.69 5.87 -0.34
C LEU A 294 -42.91 5.90 0.60
N SER A 295 -43.81 4.93 0.46
CA SER A 295 -44.92 4.67 1.35
C SER A 295 -44.39 4.39 2.75
N GLY A 296 -45.02 5.00 3.75
CA GLY A 296 -44.58 4.91 5.15
C GLY A 296 -43.37 5.75 5.54
N SER A 297 -42.76 6.53 4.63
CA SER A 297 -41.66 7.47 4.98
C SER A 297 -42.10 8.66 5.86
N GLY A 298 -43.41 8.89 6.00
CA GLY A 298 -43.97 9.97 6.82
C GLY A 298 -44.24 11.28 6.09
N LYS A 299 -44.35 11.28 4.75
CA LYS A 299 -44.65 12.47 3.93
C LYS A 299 -45.85 13.28 4.45
N THR A 300 -47.01 12.65 4.54
CA THR A 300 -48.25 13.29 4.98
C THR A 300 -48.17 13.80 6.41
N SER A 301 -47.52 13.04 7.31
CA SER A 301 -47.33 13.45 8.70
C SER A 301 -46.38 14.64 8.82
N ALA A 302 -45.28 14.65 8.05
CA ALA A 302 -44.37 15.79 7.95
C ALA A 302 -45.06 17.01 7.36
N LEU A 303 -45.88 16.83 6.33
CA LEU A 303 -46.65 17.89 5.70
C LEU A 303 -47.63 18.54 6.68
N ASN A 304 -48.43 17.75 7.40
CA ASN A 304 -49.38 18.27 8.37
C ASN A 304 -48.67 19.03 9.50
N LEU A 305 -47.55 18.52 9.99
CA LEU A 305 -46.76 19.23 11.00
C LEU A 305 -46.17 20.55 10.47
N ILE A 306 -45.68 20.58 9.23
CA ILE A 306 -45.22 21.81 8.59
C ILE A 306 -46.38 22.81 8.47
N LEU A 307 -47.57 22.37 8.05
CA LEU A 307 -48.74 23.25 7.93
C LEU A 307 -49.14 23.88 9.26
N GLU A 308 -49.27 23.08 10.32
CA GLU A 308 -49.64 23.55 11.66
C GLU A 308 -48.64 24.60 12.18
N ARG A 309 -47.34 24.32 12.04
CA ARG A 309 -46.29 25.20 12.60
C ARG A 309 -45.96 26.40 11.72
N ALA A 310 -46.06 26.27 10.40
CA ALA A 310 -45.79 27.36 9.47
C ALA A 310 -46.91 28.41 9.46
N GLY A 311 -48.17 27.98 9.62
CA GLY A 311 -49.34 28.87 9.68
C GLY A 311 -49.58 29.53 11.04
N ASN A 312 -48.72 29.29 12.04
CA ASN A 312 -48.97 29.64 13.45
C ASN A 312 -50.34 29.15 13.97
N GLN A 313 -50.90 28.10 13.37
CA GLN A 313 -52.18 27.51 13.79
C GLN A 313 -51.91 26.50 14.90
N TYR A 314 -52.20 26.89 16.15
CA TYR A 314 -52.26 25.94 17.25
C TYR A 314 -53.59 25.20 17.16
N SER A 315 -53.62 24.02 16.56
CA SER A 315 -54.79 23.15 16.64
C SER A 315 -54.95 22.67 18.09
N ILE A 316 -55.69 23.45 18.88
CA ILE A 316 -56.32 23.02 20.14
C ILE A 316 -57.61 22.31 19.72
N SER A 317 -57.51 21.09 19.19
CA SER A 317 -58.68 20.22 19.13
C SER A 317 -58.22 18.77 19.10
N GLY A 318 -58.57 18.05 20.17
CA GLY A 318 -58.30 16.63 20.36
C GLY A 318 -59.24 15.79 19.51
N SER A 319 -58.88 15.57 18.25
CA SER A 319 -59.35 14.43 17.49
C SER A 319 -58.14 13.52 17.24
N ASP A 320 -58.22 12.28 17.73
CA ASP A 320 -57.24 11.25 17.47
C ASP A 320 -56.90 11.19 15.97
N PRO A 321 -55.62 11.11 15.57
CA PRO A 321 -55.29 10.88 14.18
C PRO A 321 -55.82 9.50 13.80
N GLU A 322 -56.73 9.47 12.82
CA GLU A 322 -57.07 8.25 12.09
C GLU A 322 -55.76 7.54 11.68
N PRO A 323 -55.75 6.19 11.65
CA PRO A 323 -54.58 5.45 11.21
C PRO A 323 -54.13 5.98 9.84
N PRO A 324 -52.80 6.13 9.60
CA PRO A 324 -52.30 6.72 8.37
C PRO A 324 -52.79 5.90 7.17
N GLN A 325 -53.78 6.42 6.46
CA GLN A 325 -54.24 5.83 5.21
C GLN A 325 -53.17 6.09 4.13
N PRO A 326 -52.88 5.13 3.25
CA PRO A 326 -51.97 5.36 2.14
C PRO A 326 -52.53 6.46 1.23
N THR A 327 -51.73 7.51 1.00
CA THR A 327 -52.05 8.59 0.06
C THR A 327 -52.26 7.99 -1.33
N SER A 328 -53.48 8.09 -1.85
CA SER A 328 -53.87 7.50 -3.15
C SER A 328 -53.89 8.51 -4.31
N SER A 329 -53.82 9.81 -4.01
CA SER A 329 -53.84 10.90 -5.00
C SER A 329 -52.98 12.09 -4.55
N CYS A 330 -52.59 12.97 -5.48
CA CYS A 330 -51.82 14.16 -5.14
C CYS A 330 -52.69 15.22 -4.46
N GLU A 331 -52.26 15.75 -3.31
CA GLU A 331 -52.99 16.76 -2.55
C GLU A 331 -52.23 18.08 -2.50
N ARG A 332 -52.89 19.17 -2.90
CA ARG A 332 -52.38 20.54 -2.77
C ARG A 332 -52.93 21.20 -1.51
N LYS A 333 -52.06 21.74 -0.66
CA LYS A 333 -52.40 22.51 0.53
C LYS A 333 -51.64 23.84 0.52
N GLU A 334 -52.31 24.93 0.83
CA GLU A 334 -51.72 26.26 0.86
C GLU A 334 -51.58 26.76 2.30
N VAL A 335 -50.43 27.36 2.61
CA VAL A 335 -50.17 27.95 3.93
C VAL A 335 -49.41 29.26 3.78
N PHE A 336 -49.75 30.25 4.60
CA PHE A 336 -49.02 31.50 4.64
C PHE A 336 -47.97 31.44 5.75
N ALA A 337 -46.69 31.50 5.38
CA ALA A 337 -45.59 31.34 6.32
C ALA A 337 -44.50 32.39 6.09
N ALA A 338 -44.01 33.01 7.17
CA ALA A 338 -42.95 34.02 7.14
C ALA A 338 -43.19 35.16 6.11
N GLY A 339 -44.45 35.57 5.93
CA GLY A 339 -44.83 36.64 5.01
C GLY A 339 -44.95 36.25 3.54
N LYS A 340 -44.88 34.94 3.20
CA LYS A 340 -45.02 34.43 1.84
C LYS A 340 -46.05 33.30 1.74
N PRO A 341 -46.82 33.23 0.65
CA PRO A 341 -47.70 32.09 0.36
C PRO A 341 -46.87 30.87 -0.09
N LEU A 342 -47.07 29.75 0.60
CA LEU A 342 -46.46 28.45 0.31
C LEU A 342 -47.53 27.48 -0.19
N ILE A 343 -47.18 26.73 -1.23
CA ILE A 343 -47.98 25.62 -1.75
C ILE A 343 -47.22 24.33 -1.43
N LEU A 344 -47.81 23.45 -0.63
CA LEU A 344 -47.28 22.12 -0.34
C LEU A 344 -48.09 21.09 -1.12
N VAL A 345 -47.40 20.24 -1.89
CA VAL A 345 -48.02 19.14 -2.63
C VAL A 345 -47.60 17.82 -1.99
N ASP A 346 -48.54 17.11 -1.38
CA ASP A 346 -48.35 15.72 -0.95
C ASP A 346 -48.47 14.81 -2.17
N THR A 347 -47.56 13.86 -2.33
CA THR A 347 -47.60 12.91 -3.44
C THR A 347 -47.75 11.48 -2.94
N PRO A 348 -48.52 10.65 -3.66
CA PRO A 348 -48.41 9.20 -3.52
C PRO A 348 -47.04 8.71 -4.04
N GLU A 349 -46.81 7.40 -3.98
CA GLU A 349 -45.73 6.80 -4.76
C GLU A 349 -46.03 6.96 -6.25
N LEU A 350 -45.06 7.46 -7.01
CA LEU A 350 -45.22 7.80 -8.43
C LEU A 350 -44.91 6.63 -9.37
N TRP A 351 -44.59 5.45 -8.83
CA TRP A 351 -44.30 4.23 -9.56
C TRP A 351 -44.89 3.03 -8.81
N ASP A 352 -45.14 1.94 -9.54
CA ASP A 352 -45.62 0.67 -8.98
C ASP A 352 -44.47 -0.20 -8.45
N GLU A 353 -44.81 -1.40 -7.94
CA GLU A 353 -43.85 -2.37 -7.40
C GLU A 353 -42.84 -2.87 -8.46
N ASP A 354 -43.21 -2.80 -9.75
CA ASP A 354 -42.35 -3.16 -10.89
C ASP A 354 -41.47 -1.98 -11.35
N GLY A 355 -41.58 -0.81 -10.70
CA GLY A 355 -40.81 0.40 -11.01
C GLY A 355 -41.29 1.14 -12.26
N VAL A 356 -42.50 0.84 -12.74
CA VAL A 356 -43.16 1.54 -13.84
C VAL A 356 -43.80 2.82 -13.32
N GLU A 357 -43.50 3.93 -13.97
CA GLU A 357 -44.04 5.24 -13.58
C GLU A 357 -45.55 5.33 -13.84
N ASN A 358 -46.28 5.89 -12.88
CA ASN A 358 -47.67 6.27 -13.05
C ASN A 358 -47.74 7.69 -13.64
N LEU A 359 -47.82 7.76 -14.96
CA LEU A 359 -47.77 9.02 -15.71
C LEU A 359 -48.86 10.01 -15.30
N GLU A 360 -50.05 9.52 -14.94
CA GLU A 360 -51.18 10.36 -14.54
C GLU A 360 -50.90 11.05 -13.19
N LEU A 361 -50.38 10.31 -12.20
CA LEU A 361 -49.98 10.88 -10.91
C LEU A 361 -48.83 11.88 -11.04
N VAL A 362 -47.88 11.61 -11.94
CA VAL A 362 -46.79 12.56 -12.25
C VAL A 362 -47.35 13.86 -12.83
N LYS A 363 -48.30 13.77 -13.76
CA LYS A 363 -48.97 14.95 -14.34
C LYS A 363 -49.75 15.72 -13.29
N ASP A 364 -50.48 15.03 -12.42
CA ASP A 364 -51.27 15.66 -11.35
C ASP A 364 -50.36 16.39 -10.35
N CYS A 365 -49.26 15.76 -9.96
CA CYS A 365 -48.22 16.35 -9.11
C CYS A 365 -47.65 17.65 -9.72
N LEU A 366 -47.29 17.62 -11.01
CA LEU A 366 -46.76 18.79 -11.72
C LEU A 366 -47.82 19.88 -11.90
N ALA A 367 -49.06 19.52 -12.24
CA ALA A 367 -50.18 20.44 -12.41
C ALA A 367 -50.52 21.18 -11.12
N LEU A 368 -50.53 20.48 -9.99
CA LEU A 368 -50.77 21.08 -8.66
C LEU A 368 -49.63 21.99 -8.19
N SER A 369 -48.44 21.87 -8.80
CA SER A 369 -47.26 22.70 -8.49
C SER A 369 -47.07 23.90 -9.42
N PHE A 370 -48.01 24.17 -10.33
CA PHE A 370 -47.92 25.23 -11.34
C PHE A 370 -47.56 26.61 -10.74
N PRO A 371 -46.66 27.42 -11.34
CA PRO A 371 -46.02 27.28 -12.67
C PRO A 371 -44.90 26.24 -12.76
N GLY A 372 -44.56 25.60 -11.65
CA GLY A 372 -43.58 24.52 -11.55
C GLY A 372 -43.03 24.43 -10.13
N PRO A 373 -42.45 23.29 -9.73
CA PRO A 373 -41.89 23.10 -8.39
C PRO A 373 -40.70 24.02 -8.15
N HIS A 374 -40.68 24.71 -7.01
CA HIS A 374 -39.50 25.46 -6.59
C HIS A 374 -38.51 24.56 -5.85
N VAL A 375 -39.03 23.66 -5.01
CA VAL A 375 -38.23 22.74 -4.19
C VAL A 375 -38.89 21.37 -4.13
N PHE A 376 -38.05 20.33 -4.14
CA PHE A 376 -38.46 18.97 -3.87
C PHE A 376 -37.97 18.55 -2.48
N LEU A 377 -38.87 18.02 -1.66
CA LEU A 377 -38.55 17.58 -0.31
C LEU A 377 -38.55 16.05 -0.28
N LEU A 378 -37.35 15.47 -0.25
CA LEU A 378 -37.13 14.02 -0.22
C LEU A 378 -37.25 13.51 1.21
N VAL A 379 -38.38 12.89 1.54
CA VAL A 379 -38.71 12.42 2.89
C VAL A 379 -38.17 11.01 3.11
N LEU A 380 -37.26 10.88 4.08
CA LEU A 380 -36.61 9.62 4.46
C LEU A 380 -36.78 9.37 5.96
N GLN A 381 -36.90 8.12 6.38
CA GLN A 381 -37.00 7.79 7.79
C GLN A 381 -35.61 7.65 8.44
N VAL A 382 -35.38 8.26 9.60
CA VAL A 382 -34.12 8.09 10.34
C VAL A 382 -33.93 6.62 10.72
N GLY A 383 -32.73 6.09 10.44
CA GLY A 383 -32.36 4.71 10.77
C GLY A 383 -32.79 3.67 9.74
N ARG A 384 -33.56 4.06 8.71
CA ARG A 384 -34.02 3.17 7.64
C ARG A 384 -33.67 3.81 6.29
N PHE A 385 -32.61 3.31 5.66
CA PHE A 385 -32.29 3.59 4.27
C PHE A 385 -32.22 2.27 3.50
N THR A 386 -33.19 2.06 2.63
CA THR A 386 -33.48 0.83 1.91
C THR A 386 -33.02 0.93 0.46
N GLN A 387 -32.91 -0.23 -0.20
CA GLN A 387 -32.60 -0.26 -1.63
C GLN A 387 -33.66 0.48 -2.47
N GLY A 388 -34.95 0.38 -2.09
CA GLY A 388 -36.02 1.12 -2.75
C GLY A 388 -35.85 2.65 -2.68
N GLU A 389 -35.33 3.19 -1.57
CA GLU A 389 -35.00 4.62 -1.45
C GLU A 389 -33.80 5.01 -2.32
N CYS A 390 -32.87 4.09 -2.58
CA CYS A 390 -31.77 4.31 -3.51
C CYS A 390 -32.24 4.30 -4.98
N GLU A 391 -33.15 3.40 -5.33
CA GLU A 391 -33.74 3.28 -6.67
C GLU A 391 -34.66 4.46 -6.98
N MET A 392 -35.45 4.91 -6.01
CA MET A 392 -36.30 6.11 -6.07
C MET A 392 -35.60 7.30 -6.71
N LEU A 393 -34.38 7.62 -6.28
CA LEU A 393 -33.64 8.77 -6.82
C LEU A 393 -33.45 8.66 -8.33
N GLY A 394 -33.18 7.46 -8.84
CA GLY A 394 -33.06 7.19 -10.26
C GLY A 394 -34.37 7.43 -11.00
N HIS A 395 -35.50 7.00 -10.44
CA HIS A 395 -36.82 7.28 -11.01
C HIS A 395 -37.14 8.77 -11.02
N LEU A 396 -36.85 9.49 -9.92
CA LEU A 396 -37.08 10.93 -9.83
C LEU A 396 -36.25 11.73 -10.84
N GLN A 397 -34.98 11.36 -11.06
CA GLN A 397 -34.15 11.98 -12.09
C GLN A 397 -34.64 11.70 -13.51
N LYS A 398 -35.23 10.52 -13.77
CA LYS A 398 -35.88 10.21 -15.05
C LYS A 398 -37.15 11.05 -15.25
N ILE A 399 -37.92 11.29 -14.19
CA ILE A 399 -39.19 12.03 -14.25
C ILE A 399 -38.97 13.55 -14.36
N PHE A 400 -38.20 14.13 -13.43
CA PHE A 400 -38.07 15.58 -13.28
C PHE A 400 -36.83 16.16 -13.97
N GLY A 401 -35.92 15.30 -14.46
CA GLY A 401 -34.70 15.70 -15.15
C GLY A 401 -33.46 15.71 -14.26
N ARG A 402 -32.30 16.01 -14.88
CA ARG A 402 -30.99 15.96 -14.20
C ARG A 402 -30.85 17.05 -13.12
N ASP A 403 -31.51 18.18 -13.33
CA ASP A 403 -31.46 19.36 -12.45
C ASP A 403 -32.33 19.19 -11.18
N PHE A 404 -33.11 18.11 -11.10
CA PHE A 404 -33.95 17.78 -9.94
C PHE A 404 -33.19 17.86 -8.61
N ALA A 405 -31.98 17.28 -8.58
CA ALA A 405 -31.18 17.21 -7.36
C ALA A 405 -30.74 18.60 -6.86
N GLU A 406 -30.55 19.57 -7.76
CA GLU A 406 -30.18 20.94 -7.42
C GLU A 406 -31.31 21.69 -6.71
N HIS A 407 -32.57 21.29 -6.96
CA HIS A 407 -33.77 21.79 -6.31
C HIS A 407 -34.26 20.89 -5.15
N ALA A 408 -33.55 19.81 -4.83
CA ALA A 408 -33.95 18.86 -3.80
C ALA A 408 -33.32 19.14 -2.42
N VAL A 409 -34.12 18.94 -1.37
CA VAL A 409 -33.73 18.98 0.05
C VAL A 409 -34.12 17.66 0.69
N VAL A 410 -33.21 17.04 1.46
CA VAL A 410 -33.50 15.79 2.16
C VAL A 410 -34.13 16.09 3.53
N LEU A 411 -35.31 15.53 3.81
CA LEU A 411 -35.98 15.63 5.10
C LEU A 411 -35.94 14.28 5.80
N PHE A 412 -35.22 14.22 6.92
CA PHE A 412 -35.20 13.08 7.81
C PHE A 412 -36.34 13.15 8.82
N VAL A 413 -37.18 12.13 8.83
CA VAL A 413 -38.33 12.01 9.70
C VAL A 413 -38.04 10.98 10.79
N ARG A 414 -38.27 11.36 12.05
CA ARG A 414 -38.10 10.47 13.21
C ARG A 414 -39.46 10.12 13.83
N PHE A 415 -39.74 8.81 13.89
CA PHE A 415 -40.86 8.23 14.63
C PHE A 415 -40.41 7.77 16.02
N ASP A 416 -41.34 7.68 16.97
CA ASP A 416 -41.10 7.42 18.41
C ASP A 416 -40.64 5.98 18.74
N CYS A 417 -40.15 5.24 17.75
CA CYS A 417 -39.89 3.81 17.83
C CYS A 417 -38.38 3.55 17.70
N ASN A 418 -37.60 3.85 18.74
CA ASN A 418 -36.47 3.01 19.23
C ASN A 418 -35.55 3.78 20.20
N GLN A 419 -35.37 3.21 21.39
CA GLN A 419 -34.74 3.76 22.59
C GLN A 419 -33.19 3.82 22.56
N HIS A 420 -32.53 3.94 21.41
CA HIS A 420 -31.07 3.89 21.36
C HIS A 420 -30.45 5.20 20.85
N ARG A 421 -30.03 6.00 21.84
CA ARG A 421 -29.22 7.24 21.85
C ARG A 421 -29.73 8.43 20.99
N PRO A 422 -29.74 9.66 21.55
CA PRO A 422 -29.88 10.87 20.76
C PRO A 422 -28.58 11.09 19.97
N GLN A 423 -28.50 10.54 18.76
CA GLN A 423 -27.48 10.93 17.80
C GLN A 423 -27.94 12.20 17.10
N ARG A 424 -27.03 13.17 16.95
CA ARG A 424 -27.28 14.33 16.08
C ARG A 424 -27.50 13.82 14.66
N ILE A 425 -28.38 14.46 13.90
CA ILE A 425 -28.61 14.06 12.51
C ILE A 425 -27.31 14.08 11.68
N ASP A 426 -26.40 15.01 11.99
CA ASP A 426 -25.08 15.09 11.36
C ASP A 426 -24.23 13.83 11.61
N ASP A 427 -24.27 13.28 12.84
CA ASP A 427 -23.56 12.05 13.19
C ASP A 427 -24.16 10.84 12.46
N TYR A 428 -25.49 10.82 12.32
CA TYR A 428 -26.20 9.78 11.56
C TYR A 428 -25.80 9.80 10.08
N VAL A 429 -25.77 10.98 9.45
CA VAL A 429 -25.35 11.14 8.05
C VAL A 429 -23.86 10.80 7.87
N ALA A 430 -23.00 11.22 8.79
CA ALA A 430 -21.57 10.90 8.75
C ALA A 430 -21.27 9.40 8.91
N GLY A 431 -22.09 8.69 9.70
CA GLY A 431 -22.00 7.24 9.89
C GLY A 431 -22.80 6.40 8.89
N ALA A 432 -23.55 7.04 7.97
CA ALA A 432 -24.42 6.34 7.03
C ALA A 432 -23.64 5.63 5.90
N HIS A 433 -24.32 4.69 5.24
CA HIS A 433 -23.80 4.02 4.05
C HIS A 433 -23.49 5.01 2.91
N ALA A 434 -22.48 4.70 2.10
CA ALA A 434 -21.98 5.58 1.03
C ALA A 434 -23.07 6.01 0.02
N THR A 435 -24.10 5.19 -0.19
CA THR A 435 -25.24 5.51 -1.06
C THR A 435 -26.08 6.66 -0.53
N LEU A 436 -26.39 6.70 0.77
CA LEU A 436 -27.12 7.81 1.40
C LEU A 436 -26.27 9.08 1.43
N GLN A 437 -24.96 8.96 1.73
CA GLN A 437 -24.04 10.09 1.66
C GLN A 437 -23.95 10.68 0.25
N GLY A 438 -23.90 9.82 -0.78
CA GLY A 438 -23.93 10.24 -2.18
C GLY A 438 -25.23 10.94 -2.57
N LEU A 439 -26.39 10.48 -2.08
CA LEU A 439 -27.68 11.15 -2.27
C LEU A 439 -27.67 12.57 -1.67
N ILE A 440 -27.21 12.70 -0.43
CA ILE A 440 -27.14 13.99 0.28
C ILE A 440 -26.18 14.94 -0.43
N GLN A 441 -25.03 14.43 -0.88
CA GLN A 441 -24.05 15.21 -1.63
C GLN A 441 -24.62 15.72 -2.97
N LYS A 442 -25.36 14.88 -3.71
CA LYS A 442 -26.07 15.28 -4.93
C LYS A 442 -27.11 16.38 -4.65
N CYS A 443 -27.74 16.35 -3.47
CA CYS A 443 -28.66 17.38 -3.00
C CYS A 443 -27.94 18.58 -2.36
N GLY A 444 -26.66 18.81 -2.65
CA GLY A 444 -25.90 19.97 -2.16
C GLY A 444 -25.64 19.97 -0.66
N SER A 445 -25.65 18.80 0.00
CA SER A 445 -25.54 18.65 1.46
C SER A 445 -26.65 19.37 2.25
N ARG A 446 -27.83 19.51 1.64
CA ARG A 446 -29.01 20.15 2.26
C ARG A 446 -29.91 19.07 2.88
N TYR A 447 -29.84 18.90 4.19
CA TYR A 447 -30.73 18.01 4.93
C TYR A 447 -31.22 18.63 6.24
N TYR A 448 -32.42 18.22 6.66
CA TYR A 448 -33.07 18.69 7.89
C TYR A 448 -33.71 17.51 8.62
N GLU A 449 -33.89 17.63 9.94
CA GLU A 449 -34.56 16.63 10.77
C GLU A 449 -35.90 17.16 11.28
N LEU A 450 -36.94 16.33 11.22
CA LEU A 450 -38.27 16.60 11.76
C LEU A 450 -38.71 15.47 12.69
N ASN A 451 -38.96 15.82 13.95
CA ASN A 451 -39.46 14.89 14.95
C ASN A 451 -40.98 14.88 14.97
N LEU A 452 -41.59 13.73 14.70
CA LEU A 452 -43.05 13.56 14.69
C LEU A 452 -43.61 13.03 16.02
N THR A 453 -42.82 13.01 17.09
CA THR A 453 -43.23 12.45 18.39
C THR A 453 -44.12 13.41 19.17
N LYS A 454 -45.24 12.90 19.70
CA LYS A 454 -46.27 13.71 20.40
C LYS A 454 -45.71 14.47 21.62
N THR A 455 -44.68 13.92 22.27
CA THR A 455 -44.02 14.50 23.46
C THR A 455 -43.04 15.63 23.14
N GLN A 456 -42.52 15.72 21.91
CA GLN A 456 -41.55 16.75 21.50
C GLN A 456 -42.15 17.83 20.60
N ASN A 457 -43.46 17.99 20.60
CA ASN A 457 -44.17 19.04 19.87
C ASN A 457 -43.63 20.46 20.16
N ALA A 458 -42.98 20.75 21.29
CA ALA A 458 -42.35 22.05 21.50
C ALA A 458 -41.11 22.29 20.60
N LEU A 459 -40.39 21.23 20.21
CA LEU A 459 -39.15 21.29 19.42
C LEU A 459 -39.39 21.34 17.91
N SER A 460 -40.61 21.04 17.44
CA SER A 460 -40.92 21.05 16.01
C SER A 460 -41.00 22.45 15.41
N TYR A 461 -41.26 23.50 16.20
CA TYR A 461 -41.29 24.86 15.67
C TYR A 461 -39.91 25.36 15.20
N PRO A 462 -38.82 25.25 16.00
CA PRO A 462 -37.47 25.50 15.51
C PRO A 462 -37.10 24.67 14.27
N GLN A 463 -37.42 23.38 14.26
CA GLN A 463 -37.11 22.47 13.13
C GLN A 463 -37.80 22.90 11.83
N VAL A 464 -39.10 23.21 11.89
CA VAL A 464 -39.86 23.72 10.73
C VAL A 464 -39.34 25.08 10.29
N LYS A 465 -38.99 25.97 11.23
CA LYS A 465 -38.41 27.28 10.93
C LYS A 465 -37.07 27.16 10.20
N ASP A 466 -36.20 26.27 10.65
CA ASP A 466 -34.88 26.04 10.03
C ASP A 466 -35.03 25.43 8.64
N LEU A 467 -35.94 24.45 8.47
CA LEU A 467 -36.29 23.89 7.16
C LEU A 467 -36.77 24.98 6.20
N LEU A 468 -37.75 25.79 6.60
CA LEU A 468 -38.29 26.87 5.76
C LEU A 468 -37.24 27.94 5.45
N SER A 469 -36.35 28.25 6.39
CA SER A 469 -35.21 29.15 6.16
C SER A 469 -34.26 28.58 5.10
N GLY A 470 -33.96 27.28 5.18
CA GLY A 470 -33.18 26.53 4.19
C GLY A 470 -33.78 26.56 2.80
N ILE A 471 -35.08 26.27 2.70
CA ILE A 471 -35.84 26.30 1.45
C ILE A 471 -35.83 27.72 0.84
N ASN A 472 -36.05 28.76 1.66
CA ASN A 472 -36.00 30.14 1.17
C ASN A 472 -34.60 30.52 0.62
N LYS A 473 -33.52 30.09 1.28
CA LYS A 473 -32.15 30.29 0.78
C LYS A 473 -31.92 29.57 -0.54
N LEU A 474 -32.43 28.35 -0.67
CA LEU A 474 -32.34 27.57 -1.89
C LEU A 474 -33.08 28.24 -3.07
N VAL A 475 -34.30 28.73 -2.83
CA VAL A 475 -35.06 29.42 -3.87
C VAL A 475 -34.39 30.76 -4.23
N ALA A 476 -33.83 31.47 -3.26
CA ALA A 476 -33.08 32.69 -3.50
C ALA A 476 -31.81 32.45 -4.34
N SER A 477 -31.08 31.34 -4.12
CA SER A 477 -29.88 31.02 -4.92
C SER A 477 -30.20 30.72 -6.38
N HIS A 478 -31.43 30.29 -6.68
CA HIS A 478 -31.94 30.09 -8.05
C HIS A 478 -32.66 31.32 -8.60
N GLY A 479 -32.53 32.48 -7.95
CA GLY A 479 -33.12 33.75 -8.39
C GLY A 479 -34.65 33.77 -8.30
N GLY A 480 -35.25 32.93 -7.45
CA GLY A 480 -36.70 32.83 -7.29
C GLY A 480 -37.43 32.06 -8.39
N ARG A 481 -36.70 31.37 -9.28
CA ARG A 481 -37.29 30.64 -10.41
C ARG A 481 -37.70 29.22 -10.00
N SER A 482 -38.85 28.78 -10.47
CA SER A 482 -39.27 27.37 -10.40
C SER A 482 -38.49 26.50 -11.40
N LEU A 483 -38.37 25.21 -11.11
CA LEU A 483 -37.79 24.24 -12.02
C LEU A 483 -38.73 24.02 -13.22
N SER A 484 -38.21 24.28 -14.43
CA SER A 484 -38.92 24.01 -15.67
C SER A 484 -38.80 22.53 -16.06
N VAL A 485 -39.79 21.73 -15.68
CA VAL A 485 -39.87 20.31 -16.09
C VAL A 485 -40.34 20.22 -17.55
N ARG A 486 -39.41 19.97 -18.48
CA ARG A 486 -39.66 19.99 -19.95
C ARG A 486 -40.45 18.78 -20.48
N ARG A 487 -40.85 17.86 -19.60
CA ARG A 487 -41.44 16.57 -19.98
C ARG A 487 -42.87 16.71 -20.52
N PHE A 488 -43.62 17.73 -20.08
CA PHE A 488 -44.98 18.01 -20.53
C PHE A 488 -45.11 19.49 -20.94
N PRO A 489 -45.93 19.81 -21.96
CA PRO A 489 -46.20 21.19 -22.34
C PRO A 489 -46.95 21.94 -21.24
N VAL A 490 -46.58 23.20 -21.01
CA VAL A 490 -47.17 24.09 -19.98
C VAL A 490 -48.70 24.18 -20.09
N LYS A 491 -49.23 24.18 -21.33
CA LYS A 491 -50.67 24.22 -21.59
C LYS A 491 -51.40 22.99 -21.04
N GLU A 492 -50.84 21.80 -21.21
CA GLU A 492 -51.43 20.54 -20.71
C GLU A 492 -51.48 20.54 -19.18
N LEU A 493 -50.40 20.99 -18.51
CA LEU A 493 -50.37 21.08 -17.05
C LEU A 493 -51.36 22.11 -16.51
N GLN A 494 -51.56 23.22 -17.23
CA GLN A 494 -52.51 24.27 -16.83
C GLN A 494 -53.96 23.82 -16.99
N GLU A 495 -54.29 23.12 -18.08
CA GLU A 495 -55.62 22.51 -18.27
C GLU A 495 -55.89 21.45 -17.21
N ARG A 496 -54.88 20.63 -16.91
CA ARG A 496 -55.00 19.58 -15.89
C ARG A 496 -55.15 20.13 -14.47
N LYS A 497 -54.48 21.25 -14.14
CA LYS A 497 -54.69 21.97 -12.86
C LYS A 497 -56.15 22.38 -12.70
N LYS A 498 -56.75 22.97 -13.75
CA LYS A 498 -58.16 23.36 -13.74
C LYS A 498 -59.09 22.17 -13.53
N MET A 499 -58.86 21.05 -14.22
CA MET A 499 -59.66 19.83 -14.04
C MET A 499 -59.61 19.29 -12.59
N ILE A 500 -58.45 19.36 -11.95
CA ILE A 500 -58.29 18.91 -10.55
C ILE A 500 -58.93 19.88 -9.55
N GLU A 501 -58.88 21.19 -9.82
CA GLU A 501 -59.50 22.23 -8.99
C GLU A 501 -61.04 22.22 -9.12
N GLU A 502 -61.58 22.14 -10.35
CA GLU A 502 -63.02 22.06 -10.64
C GLU A 502 -63.65 20.76 -10.11
N GLY A 503 -62.93 19.63 -10.17
CA GLY A 503 -63.36 18.36 -9.57
C GLY A 503 -63.47 18.37 -8.05
N LYS A 504 -62.75 19.27 -7.36
CA LYS A 504 -62.84 19.46 -5.89
C LYS A 504 -63.96 20.42 -5.51
N GLU A 505 -64.24 21.44 -6.30
CA GLU A 505 -65.38 22.35 -6.08
C GLU A 505 -66.73 21.63 -6.29
N GLY A 506 -66.84 20.75 -7.29
CA GLY A 506 -68.03 19.91 -7.49
C GLY A 506 -68.31 18.91 -6.36
N ALA A 507 -67.27 18.45 -5.64
CA ALA A 507 -67.42 17.57 -4.47
C ALA A 507 -67.79 18.34 -3.19
N LEU A 508 -67.52 19.65 -3.14
CA LEU A 508 -67.94 20.53 -2.04
C LEU A 508 -69.39 21.02 -2.23
N GLU A 509 -69.83 21.36 -3.44
CA GLU A 509 -71.23 21.72 -3.71
C GLU A 509 -72.20 20.53 -3.56
N GLY A 510 -71.76 19.30 -3.87
CA GLY A 510 -72.56 18.08 -3.61
C GLY A 510 -72.81 17.78 -2.13
N ASN A 511 -71.98 18.30 -1.22
CA ASN A 511 -72.11 18.09 0.22
C ASN A 511 -72.99 19.14 0.93
N TYR A 512 -73.33 20.25 0.27
CA TYR A 512 -74.32 21.21 0.79
C TYR A 512 -75.76 20.86 0.42
N LEU A 513 -75.99 20.01 -0.59
CA LEU A 513 -77.34 19.57 -0.98
C LEU A 513 -77.82 18.29 -0.28
N LEU A 514 -76.98 17.62 0.51
CA LEU A 514 -77.33 16.41 1.28
C LEU A 514 -77.41 16.65 2.79
N ARG A 515 -77.46 17.91 3.24
CA ARG A 515 -77.64 18.27 4.66
C ARG A 515 -79.02 18.80 5.04
N ASP A 516 -79.93 18.95 4.07
CA ASP A 516 -81.35 19.27 4.27
C ASP A 516 -82.26 18.25 3.54
N ALA A 517 -82.10 16.95 3.84
CA ALA A 517 -83.07 15.90 3.49
C ALA A 517 -83.25 14.92 4.64
#